data_AF-R8CMN5-F1
#
_entry.id   AF-R8CMN5-F1
#
_cell.length_a   1.000
_cell.length_b   1.000
_cell.length_c   1.000
_cell.angle_alpha   90.00
_cell.angle_beta   90.00
_cell.angle_gamma   90.00
#
_symmetry.space_group_name_H-M   'P 1'
#
loop_
_entity.id
_entity.type
_entity.pdbx_description
1 polymer ?
#
loop_
_entity_poly.entity_id
_entity_poly.type
_entity_poly.pdbx_seq_one_letter_code
_entity_poly.pdbx_strand_id
1 'polypeptide(L)'
;MGFKRFMKKNLIPFYNTRDMIEKVQTYGFVDGIKEKMREDFLEDTPISSHIYNAGKHEGKKDGYKKASKEYEKKLIAQANAFLNQKEIFESHKQEYEQLLHEYENYIEEMNAKEHLTNEEQDNLSQIISMERKLTKLV
;
A
#
# COMPACT_ATOMS: atom_id res chain seq x y z
N MET A 1 1.52 -41.27 0.70
CA MET A 1 0.15 -41.77 0.45
C MET A 1 0.01 -42.55 -0.85
N GLY A 2 0.80 -42.25 -1.90
CA GLY A 2 0.75 -42.89 -3.21
C GLY A 2 0.79 -44.43 -3.20
N PHE A 3 1.77 -45.05 -2.54
CA PHE A 3 1.87 -46.51 -2.49
C PHE A 3 0.64 -47.21 -1.88
N LYS A 4 0.05 -46.63 -0.82
CA LYS A 4 -1.17 -47.16 -0.19
C LYS A 4 -2.36 -47.09 -1.15
N ARG A 5 -2.45 -46.03 -1.96
CA ARG A 5 -3.50 -45.82 -2.96
C ARG A 5 -3.28 -46.72 -4.18
N PHE A 6 -2.04 -46.89 -4.63
CA PHE A 6 -1.63 -47.88 -5.62
C PHE A 6 -2.05 -49.29 -5.21
N MET A 7 -1.79 -49.69 -3.96
CA MET A 7 -2.20 -50.99 -3.44
C MET A 7 -3.73 -51.14 -3.42
N LYS A 8 -4.48 -50.13 -3.00
CA LYS A 8 -5.96 -50.14 -3.03
C LYS A 8 -6.52 -50.27 -4.46
N LYS A 9 -5.94 -49.55 -5.42
CA LYS A 9 -6.34 -49.59 -6.84
C LYS A 9 -6.13 -50.96 -7.48
N ASN A 10 -5.08 -51.67 -7.07
CA ASN A 10 -4.75 -53.01 -7.59
C ASN A 10 -5.45 -54.15 -6.84
N LEU A 11 -5.71 -54.01 -5.54
CA LEU A 11 -6.24 -55.09 -4.70
C LEU A 11 -7.76 -55.05 -4.50
N ILE A 12 -8.41 -53.89 -4.63
CA ILE A 12 -9.85 -53.75 -4.38
C ILE A 12 -10.59 -53.68 -5.72
N PRO A 13 -11.46 -54.66 -6.03
CA PRO A 13 -12.28 -54.63 -7.24
C PRO A 13 -13.15 -53.37 -7.29
N PHE A 14 -13.31 -52.80 -8.48
CA PHE A 14 -14.12 -51.59 -8.72
C PHE A 14 -13.66 -50.31 -7.97
N TYR A 15 -12.52 -50.31 -7.27
CA TYR A 15 -12.00 -49.10 -6.62
C TYR A 15 -11.59 -48.05 -7.66
N ASN A 16 -10.92 -48.48 -8.74
CA ASN A 16 -10.43 -47.59 -9.79
C ASN A 16 -11.55 -46.93 -10.62
N THR A 17 -12.69 -47.61 -10.76
CA THR A 17 -13.87 -47.08 -11.46
C THR A 17 -14.61 -46.06 -10.59
N ARG A 18 -14.74 -46.32 -9.28
CA ARG A 18 -15.32 -45.36 -8.33
C ARG A 18 -14.49 -44.08 -8.22
N ASP A 19 -13.16 -44.20 -8.10
CA ASP A 19 -12.23 -43.07 -8.02
C ASP A 19 -12.30 -42.16 -9.28
N MET A 20 -12.51 -42.75 -10.46
CA MET A 20 -12.74 -42.00 -11.70
C MET A 20 -14.02 -41.17 -11.65
N ILE A 21 -15.13 -41.79 -11.24
CA ILE A 21 -16.45 -41.15 -11.20
C ILE A 21 -16.42 -39.96 -10.23
N GLU A 22 -15.80 -40.14 -9.07
CA GLU A 22 -15.64 -39.09 -8.07
C GLU A 22 -14.85 -37.89 -8.61
N LYS A 23 -13.73 -38.14 -9.31
CA LYS A 23 -12.93 -37.07 -9.93
C LYS A 23 -13.65 -36.36 -11.06
N VAL A 24 -14.37 -37.10 -11.90
CA VAL A 24 -15.19 -36.52 -12.97
C VAL A 24 -16.33 -35.66 -12.40
N GLN A 25 -16.94 -36.06 -11.29
CA GLN A 25 -17.95 -35.26 -10.61
C GLN A 25 -17.36 -33.99 -9.97
N THR A 26 -16.14 -34.07 -9.44
CA THR A 26 -15.49 -32.97 -8.71
C THR A 26 -14.87 -31.93 -9.65
N TYR A 27 -14.17 -32.39 -10.69
CA TYR A 27 -13.38 -31.52 -11.57
C TYR A 27 -13.99 -31.35 -12.97
N GLY A 28 -15.06 -32.09 -13.29
CA GLY A 28 -15.61 -32.18 -14.64
C GLY A 28 -14.97 -33.31 -15.45
N PHE A 29 -15.56 -33.63 -16.62
CA PHE A 29 -15.19 -34.83 -17.38
C PHE A 29 -13.73 -34.83 -17.85
N VAL A 30 -13.28 -33.73 -18.48
CA VAL A 30 -11.93 -33.64 -19.03
C VAL A 30 -10.88 -33.53 -17.92
N ASP A 31 -11.08 -32.60 -17.00
CA ASP A 31 -10.10 -32.35 -15.92
C ASP A 31 -10.07 -33.49 -14.89
N GLY A 32 -11.19 -34.15 -14.64
CA GLY A 32 -11.25 -35.32 -13.77
C GLY A 32 -10.49 -36.52 -14.33
N ILE A 33 -10.59 -36.78 -15.65
CA ILE A 33 -9.79 -37.82 -16.31
C ILE A 33 -8.30 -37.46 -16.26
N LYS A 34 -7.95 -36.20 -16.54
CA LYS A 34 -6.57 -35.71 -16.53
C LYS A 34 -5.93 -35.83 -15.15
N GLU A 35 -6.64 -35.44 -14.09
CA GLU A 35 -6.15 -35.52 -12.72
C GLU A 35 -5.98 -36.97 -12.28
N LYS A 36 -6.89 -37.86 -12.69
CA LYS A 36 -6.73 -39.29 -12.44
C LYS A 36 -5.46 -39.86 -13.09
N MET A 37 -5.24 -39.57 -14.38
CA MET A 37 -4.03 -40.04 -15.06
C MET A 37 -2.76 -39.51 -14.38
N ARG A 38 -2.76 -38.23 -13.99
CA ARG A 38 -1.64 -37.64 -13.26
C ARG A 38 -1.36 -38.38 -11.95
N GLU A 39 -2.38 -38.64 -11.12
CA GLU A 39 -2.19 -39.38 -9.89
C GLU A 39 -1.69 -40.81 -10.13
N ASP A 40 -2.29 -41.52 -11.09
CA ASP A 40 -1.95 -42.91 -11.39
C ASP A 40 -0.49 -43.06 -11.85
N PHE A 41 -0.06 -42.19 -12.77
CA PHE A 41 1.27 -42.31 -13.39
C PHE A 41 2.38 -41.61 -12.61
N LEU A 42 2.11 -40.47 -11.98
CA LEU A 42 3.15 -39.63 -11.37
C LEU A 42 3.18 -39.74 -9.84
N GLU A 43 2.06 -40.02 -9.17
CA GLU A 43 1.98 -39.95 -7.72
C GLU A 43 1.84 -41.31 -7.03
N ASP A 44 1.30 -42.31 -7.72
CA ASP A 44 0.97 -43.62 -7.12
C ASP A 44 2.06 -44.68 -7.32
N THR A 45 2.83 -44.65 -8.42
CA THR A 45 3.88 -45.67 -8.62
C THR A 45 5.11 -45.42 -7.74
N PRO A 46 5.77 -46.47 -7.20
CA PRO A 46 6.88 -46.30 -6.26
C PRO A 46 8.03 -45.47 -6.83
N ILE A 47 8.45 -45.74 -8.08
CA ILE A 47 9.60 -45.07 -8.70
C ILE A 47 9.21 -43.67 -9.18
N SER A 48 8.11 -43.54 -9.91
CA SER A 48 7.71 -42.24 -10.48
C SER A 48 7.34 -41.23 -9.39
N SER A 49 6.72 -41.68 -8.30
CA SER A 49 6.33 -40.80 -7.20
C SER A 49 7.51 -40.17 -6.48
N HIS A 50 8.61 -40.90 -6.28
CA HIS A 50 9.81 -40.33 -5.70
C HIS A 50 10.42 -39.23 -6.60
N ILE A 51 10.53 -39.50 -7.90
CA ILE A 51 11.06 -38.54 -8.87
C ILE A 51 10.15 -37.32 -9.00
N TYR A 52 8.84 -37.54 -9.10
CA TYR A 52 7.85 -36.49 -9.20
C TYR A 52 7.84 -35.58 -7.97
N ASN A 53 7.89 -36.16 -6.77
CA ASN A 53 7.95 -35.38 -5.54
C ASN A 53 9.26 -34.59 -5.43
N ALA A 54 10.41 -35.19 -5.80
CA ALA A 54 11.68 -34.48 -5.84
C ALA A 54 11.63 -33.26 -6.77
N GLY A 55 11.15 -33.43 -8.01
CA GLY A 55 10.97 -32.33 -8.95
C GLY A 55 9.95 -31.28 -8.49
N LYS A 56 8.86 -31.70 -7.84
CA LYS A 56 7.87 -30.80 -7.23
C LYS A 56 8.48 -29.98 -6.10
N HIS A 57 9.34 -30.57 -5.27
CA HIS A 57 10.04 -29.87 -4.20
C HIS A 57 11.04 -28.85 -4.76
N GLU A 58 11.80 -29.23 -5.77
CA GLU A 58 12.74 -28.34 -6.44
C GLU A 58 12.04 -27.18 -7.15
N GLY A 59 10.97 -27.47 -7.90
CA GLY A 59 10.14 -26.44 -8.55
C GLY A 59 9.50 -25.48 -7.54
N LYS A 60 9.06 -25.97 -6.36
CA LYS A 60 8.60 -25.10 -5.27
C LYS A 60 9.71 -24.20 -4.76
N LYS A 61 10.91 -24.75 -4.52
CA LYS A 61 12.07 -23.99 -4.04
C LYS A 61 12.45 -22.88 -5.03
N ASP A 62 12.48 -23.19 -6.32
CA ASP A 62 12.75 -22.22 -7.36
C ASP A 62 11.66 -21.16 -7.49
N GLY A 63 10.39 -21.57 -7.36
CA GLY A 63 9.24 -20.67 -7.29
C GLY A 63 9.38 -19.67 -6.14
N TYR A 64 9.69 -20.15 -4.94
CA TYR A 64 9.94 -19.28 -3.77
C TYR A 64 11.13 -18.36 -3.99
N LYS A 65 12.22 -18.85 -4.59
CA LYS A 65 13.40 -18.02 -4.90
C LYS A 65 13.06 -16.90 -5.88
N LYS A 66 12.26 -17.19 -6.91
CA LYS A 66 11.80 -16.17 -7.87
C LYS A 66 10.86 -15.16 -7.21
N ALA A 67 9.87 -15.64 -6.45
CA ALA A 67 8.94 -14.77 -5.73
C ALA A 67 9.68 -13.88 -4.72
N SER A 68 10.62 -14.44 -3.94
CA SER A 68 11.43 -13.68 -2.98
C SER A 68 12.17 -12.53 -3.65
N LYS A 69 12.79 -12.76 -4.81
CA LYS A 69 13.49 -11.70 -5.58
C LYS A 69 12.52 -10.63 -6.08
N GLU A 70 11.32 -11.01 -6.49
CA GLU A 70 10.30 -10.06 -6.94
C GLU A 70 9.79 -9.20 -5.77
N TYR A 71 9.53 -9.82 -4.62
CA TYR A 71 9.13 -9.11 -3.41
C TYR A 71 10.22 -8.18 -2.89
N GLU A 72 11.48 -8.61 -2.90
CA GLU A 72 12.63 -7.77 -2.56
C GLU A 72 12.66 -6.50 -3.41
N LYS A 73 12.53 -6.63 -4.74
CA LYS A 73 12.45 -5.48 -5.65
C LYS A 73 11.27 -4.56 -5.33
N LYS A 74 10.10 -5.12 -5.05
CA LYS A 74 8.90 -4.34 -4.69
C LYS A 74 9.10 -3.58 -3.38
N LEU A 75 9.69 -4.21 -2.37
CA LEU A 75 9.96 -3.58 -1.07
C LEU A 75 10.96 -2.43 -1.21
N ILE A 76 12.02 -2.61 -1.99
CA ILE A 76 13.00 -1.54 -2.29
C ILE A 76 12.30 -0.38 -3.02
N ALA A 77 11.49 -0.67 -4.03
CA ALA A 77 10.76 0.37 -4.77
C ALA A 77 9.78 1.15 -3.87
N GLN A 78 9.06 0.45 -2.98
CA GLN A 78 8.16 1.06 -2.01
C GLN A 78 8.92 1.94 -1.00
N ALA A 79 10.07 1.46 -0.52
CA ALA A 79 10.92 2.23 0.39
C ALA A 79 11.40 3.53 -0.27
N ASN A 80 11.86 3.46 -1.52
CA ASN A 80 12.30 4.64 -2.27
C ASN A 80 11.14 5.63 -2.51
N ALA A 81 9.96 5.13 -2.90
CA ALA A 81 8.79 5.98 -3.09
C ALA A 81 8.38 6.68 -1.78
N PHE A 82 8.45 5.98 -0.65
CA PHE A 82 8.18 6.54 0.67
C PHE A 82 9.19 7.63 1.05
N LEU A 83 10.49 7.40 0.81
CA LEU A 83 11.52 8.41 1.06
C LEU A 83 11.30 9.68 0.23
N ASN A 84 11.04 9.52 -1.08
CA ASN A 84 10.76 10.66 -1.95
C ASN A 84 9.51 11.42 -1.49
N GLN A 85 8.44 10.70 -1.10
CA GLN A 85 7.24 11.34 -0.60
C GLN A 85 7.49 12.10 0.70
N LYS A 86 8.34 11.57 1.57
CA LYS A 86 8.75 12.24 2.81
C LYS A 86 9.50 13.54 2.53
N GLU A 87 10.46 13.53 1.61
CA GLU A 87 11.21 14.73 1.22
C GLU A 87 10.29 15.81 0.64
N ILE A 88 9.36 15.43 -0.25
CA ILE A 88 8.36 16.35 -0.81
C ILE A 88 7.48 16.94 0.31
N PHE A 89 7.03 16.09 1.24
CA PHE A 89 6.23 16.54 2.37
C PHE A 89 6.98 17.53 3.26
N GLU A 90 8.26 17.27 3.56
CA GLU A 90 9.10 18.18 4.33
C GLU A 90 9.30 19.52 3.62
N SER A 91 9.51 19.53 2.29
CA SER A 91 9.58 20.76 1.49
C SER A 91 8.28 21.57 1.58
N HIS A 92 7.14 20.93 1.30
CA HIS A 92 5.85 21.63 1.36
C HIS A 92 5.55 22.15 2.76
N LYS A 93 5.91 21.40 3.80
CA LYS A 93 5.76 21.85 5.19
C LYS A 93 6.57 23.13 5.45
N GLN A 94 7.81 23.19 4.99
CA GLN A 94 8.65 24.39 5.12
C GLN A 94 8.06 25.58 4.35
N GLU A 95 7.58 25.36 3.13
CA GLU A 95 6.91 26.39 2.32
C GLU A 95 5.66 26.94 3.02
N TYR A 96 4.83 26.08 3.62
CA TYR A 96 3.66 26.51 4.39
C TYR A 96 4.04 27.26 5.66
N GLU A 97 5.08 26.82 6.38
CA GLU A 97 5.59 27.53 7.57
C GLU A 97 6.10 28.92 7.21
N GLN A 98 6.80 29.07 6.08
CA GLN A 98 7.22 30.38 5.56
C GLN A 98 6.03 31.28 5.22
N LEU A 99 5.04 30.75 4.52
CA LEU A 99 3.85 31.50 4.15
C LEU A 99 3.06 31.97 5.39
N LEU A 100 2.96 31.13 6.42
CA LEU A 100 2.32 31.53 7.69
C LEU A 100 3.08 32.67 8.36
N HIS A 101 4.42 32.59 8.40
CA HIS A 101 5.25 33.66 8.96
C HIS A 101 5.11 34.97 8.17
N GLU A 102 4.98 34.90 6.83
CA GLU A 102 4.72 36.08 6.01
C GLU A 102 3.36 36.72 6.34
N TYR A 103 2.32 35.91 6.54
CA TYR A 103 1.01 36.41 6.96
C TYR A 103 1.03 37.02 8.36
N GLU A 104 1.73 36.40 9.31
CA GLU A 104 1.91 36.96 10.66
C GLU A 104 2.57 38.33 10.62
N ASN A 105 3.69 38.45 9.89
CA ASN A 105 4.37 39.74 9.68
C ASN A 105 3.44 40.78 9.03
N TYR A 106 2.67 40.38 8.02
CA TYR A 106 1.74 41.29 7.34
C TYR A 106 0.63 41.77 8.29
N ILE A 107 0.09 40.89 9.13
CA ILE A 107 -0.92 41.25 10.14
C ILE A 107 -0.32 42.23 11.15
N GLU A 108 0.90 42.00 11.64
CA GLU A 108 1.58 42.92 12.53
C GLU A 108 1.80 44.30 11.89
N GLU A 109 2.22 44.33 10.62
CA GLU A 109 2.38 45.59 9.87
C GLU A 109 1.05 46.33 9.72
N MET A 110 -0.04 45.63 9.40
CA MET A 110 -1.37 46.21 9.28
C MET A 110 -1.87 46.75 10.63
N ASN A 111 -1.69 46.01 11.71
CA ASN A 111 -2.07 46.44 13.06
C ASN A 111 -1.28 47.68 13.50
N ALA A 112 0.02 47.74 13.19
CA ALA A 112 0.83 48.92 13.47
C ALA A 112 0.34 50.16 12.70
N LYS A 113 -0.04 49.99 11.43
CA LYS A 113 -0.64 51.08 10.62
C LYS A 113 -1.99 51.54 11.15
N GLU A 114 -2.85 50.61 11.59
CA GLU A 114 -4.13 50.95 12.22
C GLU A 114 -3.91 51.76 13.52
N HIS A 115 -2.98 51.32 14.37
CA HIS A 115 -2.62 52.04 15.59
C HIS A 115 -2.13 53.47 15.31
N LEU A 116 -1.23 53.65 14.34
CA LEU A 116 -0.76 54.98 13.92
C LEU A 116 -1.91 55.85 13.42
N THR A 117 -2.81 55.30 12.60
CA THR A 117 -3.97 56.04 12.06
C THR A 117 -4.90 56.51 13.18
N ASN A 118 -5.15 55.67 14.19
CA ASN A 118 -5.97 56.04 15.35
C ASN A 118 -5.31 57.16 16.18
N GLU A 119 -3.99 57.10 16.40
CA GLU A 119 -3.25 58.14 17.11
C GLU A 119 -3.26 59.48 16.35
N GLU A 120 -3.10 59.46 15.02
CA GLU A 120 -3.20 60.65 14.18
C GLU A 120 -4.59 61.29 14.26
N GLN A 121 -5.65 60.48 14.31
CA GLN A 121 -7.02 60.95 14.43
C GLN A 121 -7.30 61.59 15.81
N ASP A 122 -6.77 61.02 16.88
CA ASP A 122 -6.87 61.58 18.23
C ASP A 122 -6.12 62.91 18.33
N ASN A 123 -4.91 63.00 17.78
CA ASN A 123 -4.13 64.23 17.71
C ASN A 123 -4.87 65.32 16.92
N LEU A 124 -5.45 64.99 15.77
CA LEU A 124 -6.24 65.92 14.96
C LEU A 124 -7.48 66.42 15.73
N SER A 125 -8.18 65.52 16.41
CA SER A 125 -9.34 65.85 17.25
C SER A 125 -8.95 66.84 18.37
N GLN A 126 -7.80 66.61 19.02
CA GLN A 126 -7.26 67.53 20.03
C GLN A 126 -6.94 68.91 19.45
N ILE A 127 -6.27 68.98 18.30
CA ILE A 127 -5.96 70.24 17.60
C ILE A 127 -7.23 71.00 17.26
N ILE A 128 -8.23 70.35 16.66
CA ILE A 128 -9.53 70.96 16.34
C ILE A 128 -10.22 71.49 17.60
N SER A 129 -10.13 70.75 18.72
CA SER A 129 -10.71 71.19 20.00
C SER A 129 -10.02 72.44 20.55
N MET A 130 -8.70 72.55 20.40
CA MET A 130 -7.91 73.71 20.82
C MET A 130 -8.20 74.92 19.93
N GLU A 131 -8.24 74.72 18.61
CA GLU A 131 -8.57 75.77 17.65
C GLU A 131 -9.94 76.40 17.96
N ARG A 132 -10.96 75.57 18.19
CA ARG A 132 -12.32 76.01 18.58
C ARG A 132 -12.37 76.77 19.90
N LYS A 133 -11.47 76.46 20.85
CA LYS A 133 -11.37 77.21 22.11
C LYS A 133 -10.74 78.57 21.88
N LEU A 134 -9.70 78.65 21.05
CA LEU A 134 -9.03 79.89 20.71
C LEU A 134 -9.92 80.85 19.92
N THR A 135 -10.72 80.34 18.96
CA THR A 135 -11.67 81.17 18.19
C THR A 135 -12.80 81.75 19.05
N LYS A 136 -13.09 81.19 20.23
CA LYS A 136 -14.06 81.74 21.18
C LYS A 136 -13.46 82.79 22.12
N LEU A 137 -12.14 82.90 22.17
CA LEU A 137 -11.40 83.86 23.01
C LEU A 137 -11.04 85.14 22.25
N VAL A 138 -11.23 85.15 20.94
CA VAL A 138 -11.10 86.32 20.04
C VAL A 138 -12.49 86.86 19.73
#